data_AF-A0A3D3PI10-F1
#
_entry.id   AF-A0A3D3PI10-F1
#
_cell.length_a   1.000
_cell.length_b   1.000
_cell.length_c   1.000
_cell.angle_alpha   90.00
_cell.angle_beta   90.00
_cell.angle_gamma   90.00
#
_symmetry.space_group_name_H-M   'P 1'
#
loop_
_entity.id
_entity.type
_entity.pdbx_description
1 polymer ?
#
loop_
_entity_poly.entity_id
_entity_poly.type
_entity_poly.pdbx_seq_one_letter_code
_entity_poly.pdbx_strand_id
1 'polypeptide(L)'
;MGEEHEIVAHEDIYAANGMKLFAKGARINRSQYDRLNLHKLRVPLDLVLSTERPVDAAQLTNEANKLLASDSATARLADRTGDPLGFRHGLGALALPRPLAFRLTVMHEKRLALFQYSLRTALATFALAIRLGLSNRDKHDLLLVALCHDLGEMHTVPALLAPGHRITPQERRYIHVHPITSYVVLRDLPGLSTGTLRCAWRKSWKAWCAVLTCNG
;
A
#
# COMPACT_ATOMS: atom_id res chain seq x y z
N MET A 1 -0.75 17.23 5.06
CA MET A 1 -0.72 16.15 6.07
C MET A 1 0.01 16.62 7.33
N GLY A 2 1.29 17.02 7.28
CA GLY A 2 2.03 17.48 8.48
C GLY A 2 1.53 18.78 9.16
N GLU A 3 0.55 19.48 8.58
CA GLU A 3 -0.14 20.61 9.19
C GLU A 3 -1.46 20.21 9.88
N GLU A 4 -2.14 19.18 9.36
CA GLU A 4 -3.44 18.70 9.86
C GLU A 4 -3.29 17.51 10.82
N HIS A 5 -2.19 16.76 10.67
CA HIS A 5 -1.89 15.54 11.40
C HIS A 5 -0.47 15.63 11.95
N GLU A 6 -0.28 15.15 13.17
CA GLU A 6 1.04 15.09 13.78
C GLU A 6 1.88 14.00 13.11
N ILE A 7 2.89 14.44 12.35
CA ILE A 7 3.88 13.57 11.73
C ILE A 7 5.19 13.75 12.49
N VAL A 8 5.79 12.63 12.89
CA VAL A 8 7.06 12.61 13.64
C VAL A 8 8.06 11.66 13.01
N ALA A 9 9.34 12.00 13.13
CA ALA A 9 10.44 11.12 12.78
C ALA A 9 10.53 9.96 13.80
N HIS A 10 10.29 8.71 13.41
CA HIS A 10 10.38 7.59 14.36
C HIS A 10 11.81 7.08 14.55
N GLU A 11 12.72 7.54 13.70
CA GLU A 11 14.18 7.36 13.77
C GLU A 11 14.89 8.68 13.42
N ASP A 12 16.19 8.75 13.67
CA ASP A 12 17.01 9.87 13.23
C ASP A 12 17.06 9.96 11.70
N ILE A 13 16.89 11.17 11.15
CA ILE A 13 16.92 11.41 9.71
C ILE A 13 18.31 11.92 9.33
N TYR A 14 18.94 11.26 8.35
CA TYR A 14 20.28 11.58 7.87
C TYR A 14 20.26 11.93 6.37
N ALA A 15 21.10 12.89 5.99
CA ALA A 15 21.50 13.08 4.61
C ALA A 15 22.44 11.96 4.14
N ALA A 16 22.54 11.75 2.83
CA ALA A 16 23.36 10.71 2.22
C ALA A 16 24.86 10.87 2.52
N ASN A 17 25.30 12.08 2.87
CA ASN A 17 26.68 12.38 3.30
C ASN A 17 26.92 12.10 4.80
N GLY A 18 25.94 11.55 5.52
CA GLY A 18 26.05 11.21 6.95
C GLY A 18 25.66 12.33 7.92
N MET A 19 25.33 13.53 7.43
CA MET A 19 24.87 14.62 8.29
C MET A 19 23.49 14.32 8.87
N LYS A 20 23.34 14.39 10.20
CA LYS A 20 22.04 14.28 10.88
C LYS A 20 21.23 15.55 10.62
N LEU A 21 20.05 15.40 10.01
CA LEU A 21 19.13 16.49 9.69
C LEU A 21 18.13 16.73 10.82
N PHE A 22 17.54 15.64 11.35
CA PHE A 22 16.56 15.69 12.43
C PHE A 22 16.75 14.51 13.38
N ALA A 23 16.45 14.73 14.66
CA ALA A 23 16.43 13.68 15.67
C ALA A 23 15.12 12.89 15.65
N LYS A 24 15.16 11.64 16.10
CA LYS A 24 13.97 10.87 16.46
C LYS A 24 13.06 11.69 17.38
N GLY A 25 11.76 11.67 17.11
CA GLY A 25 10.73 12.44 17.80
C GLY A 25 10.51 13.84 17.22
N ALA A 26 11.36 14.31 16.29
CA ALA A 26 11.15 15.60 15.66
C ALA A 26 9.83 15.63 14.87
N ARG A 27 9.01 16.64 15.13
CA ARG A 27 7.80 16.92 14.36
C ARG A 27 8.16 17.43 12.96
N ILE A 28 7.45 16.93 11.96
CA ILE A 28 7.66 17.22 10.54
C ILE A 28 6.42 17.93 9.97
N ASN A 29 6.49 19.25 9.89
CA ASN A 29 5.56 20.13 9.19
C ASN A 29 6.13 20.55 7.83
N ARG A 30 5.43 21.42 7.12
CA ARG A 30 5.83 21.90 5.78
C ARG A 30 7.24 22.51 5.75
N SER A 31 7.58 23.37 6.70
CA SER A 31 8.90 24.00 6.76
C SER A 31 10.03 22.98 7.00
N GLN A 32 9.81 21.95 7.83
CA GLN A 32 10.80 20.89 8.01
C GLN A 32 10.89 19.99 6.77
N TYR A 33 9.76 19.71 6.11
CA TYR A 33 9.73 18.97 4.86
C TYR A 33 10.50 19.69 3.75
N ASP A 34 10.33 21.00 3.60
CA ASP A 34 11.06 21.81 2.63
C ASP A 34 12.58 21.76 2.90
N ARG A 35 12.99 21.81 4.17
CA ARG A 35 14.41 21.61 4.56
C ARG A 35 14.93 20.22 4.20
N LEU A 36 14.13 19.17 4.38
CA LEU A 36 14.51 17.81 4.01
C LEU A 36 14.72 17.67 2.48
N ASN A 37 13.90 18.34 1.67
CA ASN A 37 14.02 18.31 0.20
C ASN A 37 15.28 18.99 -0.34
N LEU A 38 15.96 19.82 0.45
CA LEU A 38 17.25 20.41 0.10
C LEU A 38 18.41 19.38 0.16
N HIS A 39 18.16 18.20 0.72
CA HIS A 39 19.18 17.19 0.92
C HIS A 39 18.78 15.86 0.28
N LYS A 40 19.75 15.18 -0.34
CA LYS A 40 19.59 13.76 -0.67
C LYS A 40 19.56 12.96 0.63
N LEU A 41 18.45 12.32 0.94
CA LEU A 41 18.30 11.53 2.17
C LEU A 41 19.01 10.17 2.06
N ARG A 42 19.50 9.65 3.19
CA ARG A 42 20.14 8.32 3.28
C ARG A 42 19.17 7.18 2.99
N VAL A 43 17.93 7.34 3.44
CA VAL A 43 16.81 6.42 3.19
C VAL A 43 15.60 7.22 2.72
N PRO A 44 14.66 6.61 1.96
CA PRO A 44 13.39 7.23 1.62
C PRO A 44 12.66 7.78 2.87
N LEU A 45 12.10 8.99 2.75
CA LEU A 45 11.52 9.70 3.89
C LEU A 45 10.36 8.94 4.54
N ASP A 46 9.53 8.30 3.73
CA ASP A 46 8.40 7.48 4.15
C ASP A 46 8.79 6.23 4.97
N LEU A 47 10.07 5.85 4.99
CA LEU A 47 10.59 4.80 5.88
C LEU A 47 10.94 5.29 7.28
N VAL A 48 11.07 6.60 7.52
CA VAL A 48 11.50 7.16 8.81
C VAL A 48 10.45 8.07 9.45
N LEU A 49 9.30 8.24 8.79
CA LEU A 49 8.16 8.98 9.32
C LEU A 49 7.12 8.06 9.97
N SER A 50 6.33 8.64 10.87
CA SER A 50 5.17 8.01 11.50
C SER A 50 4.15 9.07 11.86
N THR A 51 2.94 8.65 12.20
CA THR A 51 1.85 9.48 12.71
C THR A 51 1.39 8.91 14.05
N GLU A 52 0.77 9.74 14.90
CA GLU A 52 0.19 9.29 16.17
C GLU A 52 -0.99 8.33 15.98
N ARG A 53 -1.75 8.53 14.90
CA ARG A 53 -2.94 7.74 14.56
C ARG A 53 -2.73 7.04 13.22
N PRO A 54 -1.84 6.03 13.16
CA PRO A 54 -1.64 5.26 11.94
C PRO A 54 -2.86 4.38 11.67
N VAL A 55 -3.09 4.08 10.39
CA VAL A 55 -3.98 2.99 10.00
C VAL A 55 -3.46 1.70 10.63
N ASP A 56 -4.28 1.13 11.51
CA ASP A 56 -4.05 -0.14 12.18
C ASP A 56 -5.09 -1.19 11.76
N ALA A 57 -4.99 -2.38 12.35
CA ALA A 57 -5.90 -3.48 12.06
C ALA A 57 -7.37 -3.16 12.42
N ALA A 58 -7.60 -2.34 13.45
CA ALA A 58 -8.95 -1.93 13.86
C ALA A 58 -9.55 -0.97 12.83
N GLN A 59 -8.79 0.03 12.37
CA GLN A 59 -9.19 0.95 11.32
C GLN A 59 -9.46 0.21 10.00
N LEU A 60 -8.58 -0.72 9.60
CA LEU A 60 -8.80 -1.56 8.41
C LEU A 60 -10.10 -2.36 8.52
N THR A 61 -10.36 -2.96 9.68
CA THR A 61 -11.59 -3.73 9.92
C THR A 61 -12.83 -2.83 9.85
N ASN A 62 -12.76 -1.62 10.42
CA ASN A 62 -13.85 -0.65 10.37
C ASN A 62 -14.14 -0.20 8.93
N GLU A 63 -13.11 0.11 8.15
CA GLU A 63 -13.26 0.48 6.73
C GLU A 63 -13.80 -0.70 5.89
N ALA A 64 -13.35 -1.93 6.17
CA ALA A 64 -13.87 -3.13 5.49
C ALA A 64 -15.37 -3.33 5.77
N ASN A 65 -15.82 -3.12 7.02
CA ASN A 65 -17.24 -3.19 7.36
C ASN A 65 -18.06 -2.14 6.62
N LYS A 66 -17.56 -0.89 6.50
CA LYS A 66 -18.24 0.16 5.71
C LYS A 66 -18.36 -0.24 4.24
N LEU A 67 -17.33 -0.86 3.67
CA LEU A 67 -17.35 -1.35 2.29
C LEU A 67 -18.39 -2.46 2.10
N LEU A 68 -18.47 -3.42 3.02
CA LEU A 68 -19.44 -4.50 2.95
C LEU A 68 -20.88 -4.00 3.10
N ALA A 69 -21.10 -2.98 3.94
CA ALA A 69 -22.41 -2.38 4.09
C ALA A 69 -22.84 -1.56 2.86
N SER A 70 -21.89 -1.00 2.10
CA SER A 70 -22.16 -0.09 0.98
C SER A 70 -22.07 -0.74 -0.40
N ASP A 71 -21.34 -1.85 -0.56
CA ASP A 71 -21.13 -2.53 -1.84
C ASP A 71 -21.60 -3.99 -1.80
N SER A 72 -22.74 -4.23 -2.45
CA SER A 72 -23.35 -5.56 -2.55
C SER A 72 -22.44 -6.60 -3.23
N ALA A 73 -21.54 -6.21 -4.12
CA ALA A 73 -20.62 -7.14 -4.77
C ALA A 73 -19.57 -7.65 -3.78
N THR A 74 -18.96 -6.75 -3.00
CA THR A 74 -18.02 -7.10 -1.94
C THR A 74 -18.71 -7.92 -0.84
N ALA A 75 -19.94 -7.57 -0.44
CA ALA A 75 -20.73 -8.34 0.53
C ALA A 75 -20.95 -9.79 0.08
N ARG A 76 -21.41 -9.98 -1.17
CA ARG A 76 -21.63 -11.32 -1.74
C ARG A 76 -20.34 -12.14 -1.87
N LEU A 77 -19.17 -11.51 -1.96
CA LEU A 77 -17.89 -12.22 -1.94
C LEU A 77 -17.56 -12.72 -0.54
N ALA A 78 -17.76 -11.88 0.48
CA ALA A 78 -17.56 -12.25 1.88
C ALA A 78 -18.50 -13.38 2.31
N ASP A 79 -19.79 -13.31 1.96
CA ASP A 79 -20.77 -14.35 2.33
C ASP A 79 -20.42 -15.72 1.72
N ARG A 80 -19.88 -15.73 0.50
CA ARG A 80 -19.49 -16.95 -0.22
C ARG A 80 -18.24 -17.64 0.33
N THR A 81 -17.61 -17.07 1.35
CA THR A 81 -16.53 -17.72 2.09
C THR A 81 -17.06 -18.72 3.13
N GLY A 82 -18.33 -18.65 3.51
CA GLY A 82 -18.92 -19.44 4.59
C GLY A 82 -18.64 -18.90 6.00
N ASP A 83 -17.76 -17.89 6.12
CA ASP A 83 -17.54 -17.11 7.33
C ASP A 83 -17.48 -15.62 6.95
N PRO A 84 -18.64 -14.92 6.94
CA PRO A 84 -18.69 -13.51 6.61
C PRO A 84 -17.81 -12.66 7.52
N LEU A 85 -17.42 -13.11 8.72
CA LEU A 85 -16.56 -12.35 9.64
C LEU A 85 -15.09 -12.74 9.52
N GLY A 86 -14.74 -13.74 8.71
CA GLY A 86 -13.38 -14.27 8.58
C GLY A 86 -12.36 -13.23 8.12
N PHE A 87 -12.79 -12.24 7.33
CA PHE A 87 -11.91 -11.13 6.94
C PHE A 87 -11.51 -10.26 8.14
N ARG A 88 -12.33 -10.16 9.20
CA ARG A 88 -11.99 -9.41 10.41
C ARG A 88 -10.85 -10.07 11.14
N HIS A 89 -10.88 -11.40 11.24
CA HIS A 89 -9.77 -12.17 11.79
C HIS A 89 -8.51 -12.01 10.93
N GLY A 90 -8.65 -12.08 9.60
CA GLY A 90 -7.55 -11.88 8.66
C GLY A 90 -6.89 -10.50 8.78
N LEU A 91 -7.69 -9.42 8.78
CA LEU A 91 -7.22 -8.04 8.94
C LEU A 91 -6.66 -7.81 10.35
N GLY A 92 -7.33 -8.34 11.38
CA GLY A 92 -6.91 -8.31 12.78
C GLY A 92 -5.52 -8.92 13.03
N ALA A 93 -5.16 -9.94 12.24
CA ALA A 93 -3.89 -10.64 12.33
C ALA A 93 -2.74 -9.98 11.55
N LEU A 94 -3.01 -8.90 10.79
CA LEU A 94 -1.96 -8.22 10.04
C LEU A 94 -1.03 -7.44 10.97
N ALA A 95 0.22 -7.90 11.09
CA ALA A 95 1.29 -7.14 11.71
C ALA A 95 1.84 -6.11 10.71
N LEU A 96 1.30 -4.89 10.73
CA LEU A 96 1.73 -3.81 9.83
C LEU A 96 2.99 -3.13 10.38
N PRO A 97 4.14 -3.18 9.68
CA PRO A 97 5.31 -2.41 10.09
C PRO A 97 5.02 -0.90 9.96
N ARG A 98 5.67 -0.09 10.81
CA ARG A 98 5.42 1.37 10.87
C ARG A 98 5.47 2.06 9.51
N PRO A 99 6.44 1.79 8.61
CA PRO A 99 6.45 2.43 7.30
C PRO A 99 5.26 2.06 6.42
N LEU A 100 4.69 0.86 6.59
CA LEU A 100 3.53 0.43 5.84
C LEU A 100 2.26 1.07 6.39
N ALA A 101 2.09 1.04 7.71
CA ALA A 101 0.98 1.71 8.39
C ALA A 101 0.95 3.22 8.06
N PHE A 102 2.12 3.88 8.03
CA PHE A 102 2.23 5.28 7.62
C PHE A 102 1.76 5.49 6.17
N ARG A 103 2.22 4.68 5.21
CA ARG A 103 1.78 4.78 3.80
C ARG A 103 0.29 4.54 3.62
N LEU A 104 -0.26 3.52 4.29
CA LEU A 104 -1.70 3.27 4.31
C LEU A 104 -2.48 4.45 4.89
N THR A 105 -1.93 5.13 5.90
CA THR A 105 -2.51 6.36 6.46
C THR A 105 -2.50 7.49 5.44
N VAL A 106 -1.36 7.75 4.78
CA VAL A 106 -1.28 8.78 3.74
C VAL A 106 -2.28 8.48 2.62
N MET A 107 -2.41 7.23 2.21
CA MET A 107 -3.36 6.78 1.19
C MET A 107 -4.81 6.99 1.65
N HIS A 108 -5.15 6.63 2.88
CA HIS A 108 -6.47 6.88 3.48
C HIS A 108 -6.83 8.37 3.49
N GLU A 109 -5.92 9.22 3.97
CA GLU A 109 -6.16 10.65 4.15
C GLU A 109 -6.18 11.45 2.83
N LYS A 110 -5.35 11.07 1.85
CA LYS A 110 -5.14 11.87 0.63
C LYS A 110 -5.69 11.24 -0.64
N ARG A 111 -5.96 9.94 -0.64
CA ARG A 111 -6.44 9.17 -1.79
C ARG A 111 -7.45 8.10 -1.35
N LEU A 112 -8.49 8.49 -0.59
CA LEU A 112 -9.47 7.57 -0.01
C LEU A 112 -10.06 6.57 -1.03
N ALA A 113 -10.34 7.01 -2.26
CA ALA A 113 -10.85 6.12 -3.31
C ALA A 113 -9.86 5.00 -3.65
N LEU A 114 -8.56 5.29 -3.72
CA LEU A 114 -7.50 4.30 -3.92
C LEU A 114 -7.39 3.37 -2.71
N PHE A 115 -7.44 3.92 -1.48
CA PHE A 115 -7.44 3.12 -0.27
C PHE A 115 -8.58 2.10 -0.24
N GLN A 116 -9.81 2.55 -0.53
CA GLN A 116 -10.98 1.69 -0.59
C GLN A 116 -10.88 0.66 -1.72
N TYR A 117 -10.30 1.02 -2.87
CA TYR A 117 -10.05 0.08 -3.96
C TYR A 117 -9.09 -1.03 -3.52
N SER A 118 -7.92 -0.69 -2.96
CA SER A 118 -6.97 -1.67 -2.46
C SER A 118 -7.57 -2.56 -1.37
N LEU A 119 -8.42 -2.02 -0.49
CA LEU A 119 -9.12 -2.81 0.52
C LEU A 119 -10.16 -3.77 -0.09
N ARG A 120 -10.94 -3.36 -1.11
CA ARG A 120 -11.83 -4.27 -1.85
C ARG A 120 -11.05 -5.40 -2.50
N THR A 121 -9.92 -5.09 -3.14
CA THR A 121 -9.04 -6.10 -3.76
C THR A 121 -8.49 -7.07 -2.72
N ALA A 122 -8.13 -6.58 -1.53
CA ALA A 122 -7.70 -7.42 -0.42
C ALA A 122 -8.81 -8.38 0.05
N LEU A 123 -10.03 -7.89 0.25
CA LEU A 123 -11.18 -8.71 0.64
C LEU A 123 -11.52 -9.78 -0.40
N ALA A 124 -11.53 -9.41 -1.68
CA ALA A 124 -11.77 -10.35 -2.78
C ALA A 124 -10.67 -11.43 -2.86
N THR A 125 -9.39 -11.03 -2.70
CA THR A 125 -8.26 -11.95 -2.71
C THR A 125 -8.34 -12.93 -1.55
N PHE A 126 -8.68 -12.46 -0.36
CA PHE A 126 -8.85 -13.30 0.82
C PHE A 126 -10.01 -14.30 0.66
N ALA A 127 -11.15 -13.86 0.10
CA ALA A 127 -12.27 -14.74 -0.20
C ALA A 127 -11.88 -15.86 -1.19
N LEU A 128 -11.11 -15.52 -2.23
CA LEU A 128 -10.58 -16.51 -3.17
C LEU A 128 -9.61 -17.48 -2.49
N ALA A 129 -8.72 -16.99 -1.62
CA ALA A 129 -7.78 -17.82 -0.86
C ALA A 129 -8.50 -18.84 0.06
N ILE A 130 -9.63 -18.44 0.65
CA ILE A 130 -10.50 -19.36 1.41
C ILE A 130 -11.09 -20.44 0.49
N ARG A 131 -11.65 -20.05 -0.66
CA ARG A 131 -12.27 -21.00 -1.60
C ARG A 131 -11.27 -21.98 -2.21
N LEU A 132 -10.01 -21.58 -2.34
CA LEU A 132 -8.92 -22.43 -2.80
C LEU A 132 -8.34 -23.32 -1.69
N GLY A 133 -8.84 -23.24 -0.46
CA GLY A 133 -8.37 -24.06 0.66
C GLY A 133 -6.94 -23.75 1.10
N LEU A 134 -6.47 -22.51 0.89
CA LEU A 134 -5.09 -22.14 1.22
C LEU A 134 -4.83 -22.13 2.74
N SER A 135 -3.57 -22.23 3.13
CA SER A 135 -3.17 -22.16 4.54
C SER A 135 -3.49 -20.77 5.14
N ASN A 136 -3.64 -20.68 6.46
CA ASN A 136 -3.86 -19.38 7.13
C ASN A 136 -2.71 -18.39 6.87
N ARG A 137 -1.48 -18.90 6.78
CA ARG A 137 -0.31 -18.10 6.42
C ARG A 137 -0.47 -17.50 5.01
N ASP A 138 -0.80 -18.31 4.02
CA ASP A 138 -0.94 -17.83 2.64
C ASP A 138 -2.12 -16.86 2.49
N LYS A 139 -3.22 -17.10 3.21
CA LYS A 139 -4.35 -16.16 3.27
C LYS A 139 -3.92 -14.79 3.80
N HIS A 140 -3.16 -14.75 4.89
CA HIS A 140 -2.65 -13.49 5.47
C HIS A 140 -1.64 -12.80 4.55
N ASP A 141 -0.70 -13.56 3.97
CA ASP A 141 0.28 -13.00 3.02
C ASP A 141 -0.43 -12.40 1.80
N LEU A 142 -1.42 -13.11 1.23
CA LEU A 142 -2.19 -12.62 0.08
C LEU A 142 -3.03 -11.40 0.42
N LEU A 143 -3.64 -11.37 1.62
CA LEU A 143 -4.40 -10.23 2.10
C LEU A 143 -3.51 -8.99 2.20
N LEU A 144 -2.32 -9.12 2.81
CA LEU A 144 -1.35 -8.03 2.95
C LEU A 144 -0.85 -7.54 1.58
N VAL A 145 -0.48 -8.47 0.69
CA VAL A 145 0.01 -8.13 -0.65
C VAL A 145 -1.06 -7.43 -1.45
N ALA A 146 -2.30 -7.92 -1.44
CA ALA A 146 -3.41 -7.30 -2.14
C ALA A 146 -3.77 -5.92 -1.57
N LEU A 147 -3.70 -5.73 -0.25
CA LEU A 147 -3.90 -4.42 0.38
C LEU A 147 -2.87 -3.38 -0.09
N CYS A 148 -1.68 -3.82 -0.47
CA CYS A 148 -0.55 -2.94 -0.75
C CYS A 148 -0.12 -2.89 -2.22
N HIS A 149 -0.79 -3.64 -3.10
CA HIS A 149 -0.35 -3.81 -4.49
C HIS A 149 -0.31 -2.50 -5.29
N ASP A 150 -1.15 -1.51 -4.97
CA ASP A 150 -1.20 -0.21 -5.65
C ASP A 150 -0.59 0.93 -4.83
N LEU A 151 0.15 0.66 -3.74
CA LEU A 151 0.80 1.73 -2.98
C LEU A 151 1.71 2.62 -3.85
N GLY A 152 2.27 2.08 -4.93
CA GLY A 152 3.04 2.83 -5.90
C GLY A 152 2.25 3.91 -6.63
N GLU A 153 0.92 3.79 -6.76
CA GLU A 153 0.08 4.83 -7.39
C GLU A 153 0.07 6.15 -6.60
N MET A 154 0.47 6.10 -5.32
CA MET A 154 0.68 7.31 -4.52
C MET A 154 1.78 8.22 -5.08
N HIS A 155 2.64 7.70 -5.95
CA HIS A 155 3.70 8.43 -6.64
C HIS A 155 3.31 8.81 -8.08
N THR A 156 2.10 8.46 -8.52
CA THR A 156 1.59 8.77 -9.86
C THR A 156 0.63 9.96 -9.78
N VAL A 157 0.71 10.86 -10.77
CA VAL A 157 -0.22 11.99 -10.90
C VAL A 157 -1.63 11.43 -11.11
N PRO A 158 -2.62 11.76 -10.24
CA PRO A 158 -3.97 11.17 -10.31
C PRO A 158 -4.65 11.34 -11.67
N ALA A 159 -4.42 12.47 -12.35
CA ALA A 159 -4.99 12.78 -13.66
C ALA A 159 -4.61 11.75 -14.74
N LEU A 160 -3.44 11.11 -14.63
CA LEU A 160 -2.98 10.09 -15.59
C LEU A 160 -3.76 8.77 -15.48
N LEU A 161 -4.38 8.53 -14.33
CA LEU A 161 -5.16 7.32 -14.03
C LEU A 161 -6.67 7.61 -13.98
N ALA A 162 -7.08 8.83 -14.33
CA ALA A 162 -8.48 9.22 -14.30
C ALA A 162 -9.28 8.42 -15.35
N PRO A 163 -10.52 7.98 -15.02
CA PRO A 163 -11.39 7.32 -15.98
C PRO A 163 -11.56 8.17 -17.24
N GLY A 164 -11.36 7.56 -18.41
CA GLY A 164 -11.48 8.24 -19.71
C GLY A 164 -10.21 8.96 -20.19
N HIS A 165 -9.15 9.06 -19.38
CA HIS A 165 -7.86 9.56 -19.85
C HIS A 165 -7.23 8.57 -20.84
N ARG A 166 -6.89 9.06 -22.04
CA ARG A 166 -6.19 8.26 -23.04
C ARG A 166 -4.68 8.36 -22.78
N ILE A 167 -4.15 7.32 -22.15
CA ILE A 167 -2.74 7.21 -21.81
C ILE A 167 -1.88 7.26 -23.07
N THR A 168 -1.06 8.30 -23.19
CA THR A 168 -0.09 8.44 -24.28
C THR A 168 1.07 7.45 -24.11
N PRO A 169 1.81 7.10 -25.19
CA PRO A 169 2.99 6.25 -25.08
C PRO A 169 4.05 6.76 -24.09
N GLN A 170 4.19 8.08 -23.97
CA GLN A 170 5.10 8.71 -23.02
C GLN A 170 4.60 8.61 -21.57
N GLU A 171 3.29 8.64 -21.36
CA GLU A 171 2.69 8.50 -20.02
C GLU A 171 2.70 7.05 -19.53
N ARG A 172 2.68 6.06 -20.44
CA ARG A 172 2.73 4.63 -20.09
C ARG A 172 3.89 4.31 -19.16
N ARG A 173 5.05 4.96 -19.35
CA ARG A 173 6.22 4.73 -18.49
C ARG A 173 5.94 5.06 -17.01
N TYR A 174 5.15 6.10 -16.71
CA TYR A 174 4.81 6.46 -15.34
C TYR A 174 3.83 5.47 -14.72
N ILE A 175 2.93 4.93 -15.55
CA ILE A 175 2.04 3.84 -15.14
C ILE A 175 2.84 2.57 -14.90
N HIS A 176 3.88 2.28 -15.68
CA HIS A 176 4.68 1.07 -15.50
C HIS A 176 5.54 1.08 -14.22
N VAL A 177 5.76 2.24 -13.61
CA VAL A 177 6.59 2.36 -12.40
C VAL A 177 5.81 2.02 -11.13
N HIS A 178 4.49 2.23 -11.08
CA HIS A 178 3.71 2.02 -9.85
C HIS A 178 3.80 0.58 -9.29
N PRO A 179 3.73 -0.50 -10.10
CA PRO A 179 3.84 -1.86 -9.56
C PRO A 179 5.25 -2.14 -9.01
N ILE A 180 6.28 -1.55 -9.64
CA ILE A 180 7.67 -1.68 -9.20
C ILE A 180 7.84 -0.97 -7.86
N THR A 181 7.28 0.22 -7.69
CA THR A 181 7.32 0.96 -6.42
C THR A 181 6.64 0.17 -5.30
N SER A 182 5.45 -0.40 -5.54
CA SER A 182 4.80 -1.28 -4.56
C SER A 182 5.64 -2.52 -4.25
N TYR A 183 6.30 -3.13 -5.25
CA TYR A 183 7.20 -4.26 -5.03
C TYR A 183 8.31 -3.93 -4.05
N VAL A 184 9.01 -2.82 -4.30
CA VAL A 184 10.19 -2.41 -3.54
C VAL A 184 9.80 -2.15 -2.09
N VAL A 185 8.62 -1.56 -1.86
CA VAL A 185 8.08 -1.36 -0.49
C VAL A 185 7.80 -2.68 0.22
N LEU A 186 7.29 -3.69 -0.49
CA LEU A 186 6.86 -4.96 0.10
C LEU A 186 7.97 -6.01 0.21
N ARG A 187 8.97 -6.00 -0.69
CA ARG A 187 10.05 -7.00 -0.73
C ARG A 187 10.85 -7.05 0.56
N ASP A 188 11.03 -5.89 1.20
CA ASP A 188 11.90 -5.75 2.36
C ASP A 188 11.10 -5.87 3.69
N LEU A 189 9.81 -6.27 3.63
CA LEU A 189 8.98 -6.49 4.82
C LEU A 189 9.35 -7.80 5.53
N PRO A 190 9.67 -7.76 6.84
CA PRO A 190 9.93 -8.96 7.62
C PRO A 190 8.69 -9.86 7.69
N GLY A 191 8.87 -11.17 7.51
CA GLY A 191 7.82 -12.17 7.72
C GLY A 191 6.96 -12.50 6.50
N LEU A 192 6.99 -11.69 5.44
CA LEU A 192 6.25 -11.96 4.21
C LEU A 192 6.96 -13.01 3.35
N SER A 193 6.25 -14.07 2.95
CA SER A 193 6.89 -15.12 2.15
C SER A 193 7.29 -14.64 0.75
N THR A 194 8.53 -14.92 0.37
CA THR A 194 9.06 -14.56 -0.97
C THR A 194 8.27 -15.23 -2.11
N GLY A 195 7.64 -16.38 -1.83
CA GLY A 195 6.76 -17.09 -2.76
C GLY A 195 5.50 -16.30 -3.09
N THR A 196 4.80 -15.79 -2.09
CA THR A 196 3.56 -15.01 -2.28
C THR A 196 3.83 -13.67 -2.94
N LEU A 197 4.90 -12.97 -2.54
CA LEU A 197 5.39 -11.77 -3.21
C LEU A 197 5.66 -12.01 -4.70
N ARG A 198 6.36 -13.11 -5.02
CA ARG A 198 6.71 -13.46 -6.40
C ARG A 198 5.49 -13.88 -7.21
N CYS A 199 4.52 -14.59 -6.63
CA CYS A 199 3.31 -15.02 -7.33
C CYS A 199 2.38 -13.86 -7.65
N ALA A 200 2.18 -12.95 -6.70
CA ALA A 200 1.41 -11.73 -6.92
C ALA A 200 2.00 -10.92 -8.08
N TRP A 201 3.32 -10.75 -8.13
CA TRP A 201 4.00 -9.97 -9.17
C TRP A 201 4.41 -10.69 -10.44
N ARG A 202 4.54 -12.02 -10.46
CA ARG A 202 4.84 -12.75 -11.71
C ARG A 202 3.75 -12.63 -12.76
N LYS A 203 2.47 -12.55 -12.36
CA LYS A 203 1.37 -12.35 -13.31
C LYS A 203 1.36 -10.91 -13.83
N SER A 204 1.63 -9.93 -12.96
CA SER A 204 1.88 -8.53 -13.33
C SER A 204 3.23 -8.28 -14.01
N TRP A 205 4.07 -9.29 -14.22
CA TRP A 205 5.29 -9.18 -15.02
C TRP A 205 5.15 -9.90 -16.36
N LYS A 206 4.59 -11.12 -16.37
CA LYS A 206 4.38 -11.89 -17.61
C LYS A 206 3.29 -11.33 -18.52
N ALA A 207 2.17 -10.86 -17.96
CA ALA A 207 1.16 -10.15 -18.76
C ALA A 207 1.71 -8.83 -19.36
N TRP A 208 2.81 -8.32 -18.80
CA TRP A 208 3.40 -7.03 -19.13
C TRP A 208 4.59 -7.15 -20.08
N CYS A 209 5.42 -8.19 -19.95
CA CYS A 209 6.38 -8.57 -20.99
C CYS A 209 5.68 -8.86 -22.32
N ALA A 210 4.51 -9.51 -22.29
CA ALA A 210 3.72 -9.75 -23.50
C ALA A 210 3.31 -8.45 -24.22
N VAL A 211 3.04 -7.36 -23.48
CA VAL A 211 2.73 -6.04 -24.06
C VAL A 211 3.99 -5.33 -24.58
N LEU A 212 5.16 -5.58 -23.99
CA LEU A 212 6.45 -5.06 -24.46
C LEU A 212 7.00 -5.82 -25.68
N THR A 213 6.65 -7.09 -25.86
CA THR A 213 7.11 -7.93 -26.99
C THR A 213 6.15 -7.94 -28.18
N CYS A 214 4.95 -7.35 -28.06
CA CYS A 214 3.99 -7.26 -29.18
C CYS A 214 4.15 -6.02 -30.08
N ASN A 215 5.20 -5.22 -29.90
CA ASN A 215 5.59 -4.16 -30.84
C ASN A 215 7.02 -4.40 -31.37
N GLY A 216 7.21 -5.55 -32.01
CA GLY A 216 8.33 -5.85 -32.90
C GLY A 216 7.79 -6.28 -34.25
#